data_AF-A0A1Y2RDC4-F1
#
_entry.id   AF-A0A1Y2RDC4-F1
#
_cell.length_a   1.000
_cell.length_b   1.000
_cell.length_c   1.000
_cell.angle_alpha   90.00
_cell.angle_beta   90.00
_cell.angle_gamma   90.00
#
_symmetry.space_group_name_H-M   'P 1'
#
loop_
_entity.id
_entity.type
_entity.pdbx_description
1 polymer ?
#
loop_
_entity_poly.entity_id
_entity_poly.type
_entity_poly.pdbx_seq_one_letter_code
_entity_poly.pdbx_strand_id
1 'polypeptide(L)'
;MKKSFYGFAIIVLFVGLAACSSKKESAASIAQEWCDLNGKAYKAAEGPEKEAAEAARKKFEDNMESKYKDDKAFMEEIGKEVEKCEDASEGR
;
A
#
# COMPACT_ATOMS: atom_id res chain seq x y z
N MET A 1 -1.71 40.54 -28.85
CA MET A 1 -1.60 39.39 -29.77
C MET A 1 -1.43 38.13 -28.93
N LYS A 2 -2.10 37.05 -29.34
CA LYS A 2 -2.18 35.74 -28.69
C LYS A 2 -0.81 35.04 -28.65
N LYS A 3 -0.53 34.33 -27.54
CA LYS A 3 -0.12 32.92 -27.58
C LYS A 3 -0.16 32.31 -26.18
N SER A 4 -1.11 31.41 -26.03
CA SER A 4 -1.24 30.44 -24.95
C SER A 4 -0.09 29.43 -25.01
N PHE A 5 0.49 29.11 -23.85
CA PHE A 5 1.09 27.81 -23.57
C PHE A 5 0.62 27.40 -22.19
N TYR A 6 -0.48 26.65 -22.16
CA TYR A 6 -0.72 25.67 -21.10
C TYR A 6 0.28 24.55 -21.31
N GLY A 7 1.05 24.19 -20.28
CA GLY A 7 1.97 23.06 -20.34
C GLY A 7 2.70 22.88 -19.02
N PHE A 8 2.37 21.77 -18.35
CA PHE A 8 3.03 21.21 -17.16
C PHE A 8 2.67 21.81 -15.80
N ALA A 9 1.49 21.42 -15.33
CA ALA A 9 1.29 21.05 -13.95
C ALA A 9 2.17 19.83 -13.58
N ILE A 10 2.37 19.65 -12.26
CA ILE A 10 2.90 18.44 -11.58
C ILE A 10 4.43 18.29 -11.83
N ILE A 11 5.32 18.32 -10.85
CA ILE A 11 5.48 17.37 -9.73
C ILE A 11 6.40 18.06 -8.70
N VAL A 12 5.84 18.56 -7.59
CA VAL A 12 6.62 18.86 -6.38
C VAL A 12 5.83 18.32 -5.20
N LEU A 13 5.86 17.00 -5.04
CA LEU A 13 5.49 16.36 -3.79
C LEU A 13 6.17 14.99 -3.74
N PHE A 14 6.71 14.66 -2.56
CA PHE A 14 7.39 13.41 -2.18
C PHE A 14 8.92 13.34 -2.38
N VAL A 15 9.65 14.41 -2.01
CA VAL A 15 10.98 14.24 -1.42
C VAL A 15 10.80 14.09 0.08
N GLY A 16 10.63 12.86 0.55
CA GLY A 16 10.40 12.62 1.98
C GLY A 16 10.14 11.17 2.38
N LEU A 17 10.84 10.19 1.82
CA LEU A 17 10.78 8.79 2.28
C LEU A 17 12.15 8.08 2.28
N ALA A 18 13.27 8.84 2.28
CA ALA A 18 14.62 8.28 2.39
C ALA A 18 15.15 8.23 3.83
N ALA A 19 14.26 8.23 4.84
CA ALA A 19 14.62 8.18 6.25
C ALA A 19 13.77 7.13 6.99
N CYS A 20 13.91 5.85 6.62
CA CYS A 20 13.46 4.72 7.45
C CYS A 20 14.19 3.41 7.09
N SER A 21 15.50 3.48 6.81
CA SER A 21 16.28 2.28 6.46
C SER A 21 17.08 1.79 7.66
N SER A 22 16.43 1.04 8.56
CA SER A 22 17.04 0.08 9.53
C SER A 22 16.02 -0.61 10.44
N LYS A 23 14.72 -0.30 10.36
CA LYS A 23 13.71 -1.00 11.17
C LYS A 23 13.31 -2.27 10.41
N LYS A 24 13.70 -3.43 10.94
CA LYS A 24 13.23 -4.74 10.46
C LYS A 24 11.70 -4.64 10.33
N GLU A 25 11.17 -4.84 9.12
CA GLU A 25 9.73 -4.82 8.88
C GLU A 25 9.09 -5.84 9.83
N SER A 26 8.20 -5.40 10.72
CA SER A 26 7.46 -6.30 11.61
C SER A 26 6.16 -6.74 10.93
N ALA A 27 5.63 -7.90 11.33
CA ALA A 27 4.34 -8.39 10.87
C ALA A 27 3.24 -7.32 10.98
N ALA A 28 3.19 -6.59 12.10
CA ALA A 28 2.25 -5.50 12.31
C ALA A 28 2.43 -4.33 11.32
N SER A 29 3.67 -3.93 11.01
CA SER A 29 3.91 -2.86 10.03
C SER A 29 3.56 -3.27 8.60
N ILE A 30 3.84 -4.53 8.25
CA ILE A 30 3.50 -5.10 6.94
C ILE A 30 1.98 -5.20 6.79
N ALA A 31 1.30 -5.71 7.81
CA ALA A 31 -0.15 -5.76 7.84
C ALA A 31 -0.73 -4.36 7.70
N GLN A 32 -0.30 -3.39 8.52
CA GLN A 32 -0.82 -2.02 8.45
C GLN A 32 -0.68 -1.39 7.05
N GLU A 33 0.45 -1.60 6.37
CA GLU A 33 0.63 -1.14 4.99
C GLU A 33 -0.33 -1.83 4.01
N TRP A 34 -0.54 -3.13 4.16
CA TRP A 34 -1.55 -3.86 3.39
C TRP A 34 -2.96 -3.29 3.63
N CYS A 35 -3.35 -3.03 4.88
CA CYS A 35 -4.66 -2.51 5.25
C CYS A 35 -4.91 -1.11 4.66
N ASP A 36 -3.88 -0.27 4.65
CA ASP A 36 -3.96 1.07 4.05
C ASP A 36 -4.16 0.99 2.53
N LEU A 37 -3.48 0.06 1.86
CA LEU A 37 -3.64 -0.18 0.43
C LEU A 37 -5.02 -0.78 0.11
N ASN A 38 -5.46 -1.76 0.89
CA ASN A 38 -6.76 -2.39 0.75
C ASN A 38 -7.90 -1.39 1.01
N GLY A 39 -7.78 -0.56 2.04
CA GLY A 39 -8.73 0.50 2.35
C GLY A 39 -8.81 1.57 1.25
N LYS A 40 -7.69 1.91 0.60
CA LYS A 40 -7.69 2.80 -0.58
C LYS A 40 -8.41 2.16 -1.75
N ALA A 41 -8.17 0.88 -2.03
CA ALA A 41 -8.85 0.16 -3.11
C ALA A 41 -10.36 0.02 -2.85
N TYR A 42 -10.75 -0.25 -1.60
CA TYR A 42 -12.15 -0.42 -1.22
C TYR A 42 -12.94 0.90 -1.22
N LYS A 43 -12.31 2.01 -0.80
CA LYS A 43 -12.93 3.34 -0.73
C LYS A 43 -12.82 4.13 -2.04
N ALA A 44 -11.98 3.71 -2.99
CA ALA A 44 -11.84 4.37 -4.27
C ALA A 44 -13.12 4.21 -5.10
N ALA A 45 -13.52 5.29 -5.79
CA ALA A 45 -14.54 5.20 -6.81
C ALA A 45 -14.07 4.28 -7.94
N GLU A 46 -15.01 3.58 -8.59
CA GLU A 46 -14.68 2.69 -9.71
C GLU A 46 -13.94 3.45 -10.83
N GLY A 47 -12.99 2.77 -11.49
CA GLY A 47 -12.16 3.33 -12.55
C GLY A 47 -10.67 3.39 -12.18
N PRO A 48 -9.89 4.29 -12.81
CA PRO A 48 -8.43 4.21 -12.81
C PRO A 48 -7.80 4.36 -11.41
N GLU A 49 -8.45 5.05 -10.49
CA GLU A 49 -7.97 5.19 -9.10
C GLU A 49 -8.08 3.88 -8.32
N LYS A 50 -9.18 3.13 -8.50
CA LYS A 50 -9.36 1.81 -7.91
C LYS A 50 -8.38 0.79 -8.50
N GLU A 51 -8.23 0.78 -9.83
CA GLU A 51 -7.26 -0.10 -10.51
C GLU A 51 -5.82 0.16 -10.04
N ALA A 52 -5.43 1.44 -9.88
CA ALA A 52 -4.11 1.79 -9.37
C ALA A 52 -3.90 1.35 -7.91
N ALA A 53 -4.93 1.48 -7.06
CA ALA A 53 -4.89 1.03 -5.67
C ALA A 53 -4.81 -0.50 -5.56
N GLU A 54 -5.58 -1.24 -6.37
CA GLU A 54 -5.52 -2.70 -6.46
C GLU A 54 -4.17 -3.18 -6.99
N ALA A 55 -3.62 -2.53 -8.01
CA ALA A 55 -2.29 -2.85 -8.53
C ALA A 55 -1.19 -2.60 -7.50
N ALA A 56 -1.29 -1.53 -6.71
CA ALA A 56 -0.36 -1.25 -5.62
C ALA A 56 -0.45 -2.30 -4.51
N ARG A 57 -1.67 -2.69 -4.10
CA ARG A 57 -1.90 -3.78 -3.13
C ARG A 57 -1.31 -5.09 -3.63
N LYS A 58 -1.63 -5.49 -4.86
CA LYS A 58 -1.11 -6.74 -5.45
C LYS A 58 0.41 -6.74 -5.53
N LYS A 59 1.03 -5.64 -5.95
CA LYS A 59 2.50 -5.53 -6.00
C LYS A 59 3.13 -5.67 -4.61
N PHE A 60 2.48 -5.14 -3.58
CA PHE A 60 2.90 -5.31 -2.20
C PHE A 60 2.79 -6.77 -1.76
N GLU A 61 1.66 -7.44 -2.01
CA GLU A 61 1.46 -8.87 -1.74
C GLU A 61 2.53 -9.73 -2.42
N ASP A 62 2.75 -9.53 -3.74
CA ASP A 62 3.77 -10.25 -4.51
C ASP A 62 5.18 -10.04 -3.91
N ASN A 63 5.47 -8.83 -3.40
CA ASN A 63 6.75 -8.51 -2.76
C ASN A 63 6.92 -9.22 -1.41
N MET A 64 5.88 -9.19 -0.57
CA MET A 64 5.89 -9.85 0.74
C MET A 64 6.00 -11.36 0.60
N GLU A 65 5.24 -11.95 -0.33
CA GLU A 65 5.35 -13.37 -0.66
C GLU A 65 6.77 -13.69 -1.14
N SER A 66 7.33 -12.93 -2.09
CA SER A 66 8.69 -13.18 -2.57
C SER A 66 9.76 -13.07 -1.46
N LYS A 67 9.56 -12.19 -0.47
CA LYS A 67 10.50 -11.99 0.65
C LYS A 67 10.38 -13.06 1.73
N TYR A 68 9.14 -13.49 2.03
CA TYR A 68 8.83 -14.22 3.25
C TYR A 68 8.14 -15.58 3.01
N LYS A 69 7.92 -16.02 1.76
CA LYS A 69 7.30 -17.33 1.42
C LYS A 69 7.92 -18.54 2.12
N ASP A 70 9.23 -18.48 2.38
CA ASP A 70 9.97 -19.56 3.02
C ASP A 70 9.93 -19.46 4.56
N ASP A 71 9.52 -18.30 5.10
CA ASP A 71 9.27 -18.04 6.52
C ASP A 71 7.77 -18.13 6.84
N LYS A 72 7.27 -19.37 6.88
CA LYS A 72 5.85 -19.65 7.12
C LYS A 72 5.35 -19.08 8.45
N ALA A 73 6.18 -19.08 9.49
CA ALA A 73 5.81 -18.56 10.80
C ALA A 73 5.58 -17.05 10.73
N PHE A 74 6.48 -16.32 10.05
CA PHE A 74 6.33 -14.88 9.87
C PHE A 74 5.15 -14.53 8.95
N MET A 75 4.89 -15.31 7.90
CA MET A 75 3.70 -15.15 7.06
C MET A 75 2.39 -15.38 7.83
N GLU A 76 2.36 -16.35 8.75
CA GLU A 76 1.22 -16.55 9.65
C GLU A 76 1.03 -15.36 10.61
N GLU A 77 2.12 -14.80 11.13
CA GLU A 77 2.05 -13.57 11.95
C GLU A 77 1.51 -12.38 11.15
N ILE A 78 1.98 -12.18 9.90
CA ILE A 78 1.44 -11.15 9.01
C ILE A 78 -0.05 -11.36 8.80
N GLY A 79 -0.49 -12.58 8.49
CA GLY A 79 -1.90 -12.91 8.28
C GLY A 79 -2.78 -12.60 9.50
N LYS A 80 -2.31 -12.94 10.71
CA LYS A 80 -3.02 -12.59 11.97
C LYS A 80 -3.13 -11.09 12.19
N GLU A 81 -2.10 -10.32 11.83
CA GLU A 81 -2.15 -8.86 11.96
C GLU A 81 -3.03 -8.22 10.87
N VAL A 82 -3.09 -8.80 9.67
CA VAL A 82 -4.02 -8.39 8.61
C VAL A 82 -5.47 -8.66 9.04
N GLU A 83 -5.77 -9.84 9.57
CA GLU A 83 -7.12 -10.18 10.05
C GLU A 83 -7.64 -9.16 11.07
N LYS A 84 -6.79 -8.73 12.03
CA LYS A 84 -7.14 -7.70 13.01
C LYS A 84 -7.51 -6.36 12.37
N CYS A 85 -6.85 -5.99 11.28
CA CYS A 85 -7.15 -4.73 10.61
C CYS A 85 -8.37 -4.82 9.71
N GLU A 86 -8.62 -5.99 9.10
CA GLU A 86 -9.81 -6.25 8.31
C GLU A 86 -11.05 -6.23 9.21
N ASP A 87 -11.00 -6.93 10.35
CA ASP A 87 -12.05 -6.89 11.38
C ASP A 87 -12.35 -5.45 11.84
N ALA A 88 -11.30 -4.65 12.07
CA ALA A 88 -11.44 -3.24 12.43
C ALA A 88 -12.02 -2.38 11.29
N SER A 89 -11.80 -2.75 10.03
CA SER A 89 -12.29 -2.02 8.85
C SER A 89 -13.72 -2.42 8.44
N GLU A 90 -14.10 -3.68 8.66
CA GLU A 90 -15.41 -4.25 8.35
C GLU A 90 -16.40 -4.16 9.53
N GLY A 91 -15.92 -3.80 10.73
CA GLY A 91 -16.76 -3.48 11.89
C GLY A 91 -17.49 -4.69 12.48
N ARG A 92 -16.80 -5.83 12.60
CA ARG A 92 -17.31 -7.00 13.35
C ARG A 92 -17.03 -6.91 14.85
#